data_AF-A0A212KE37-F1
#
_entry.id   AF-A0A212KE37-F1
#
_cell.length_a   1.000
_cell.length_b   1.000
_cell.length_c   1.000
_cell.angle_alpha   90.00
_cell.angle_beta   90.00
_cell.angle_gamma   90.00
#
_symmetry.space_group_name_H-M   'P 1'
#
loop_
_entity.id
_entity.type
_entity.pdbx_description
1 polymer ?
#
loop_
_entity_poly.entity_id
_entity_poly.type
_entity_poly.pdbx_seq_one_letter_code
_entity_poly.pdbx_strand_id
1 'polypeptide(L)'
;MDHETRILVQVDKTIVKITGLSVRGLNTRQLEDILRQRLKTLIRVIGVLGDSLEMDVYGLDEDAIRRNEAGLIEAIALADGISVSDLTRLGSVERARRVDFDTIPPHSEAQCPAERWMAIGK
;
A
#
# COMPACT_ATOMS: atom_id res chain seq x y z
N MET A 1 -23.75 0.14 15.93
CA MET A 1 -23.35 0.60 14.60
C MET A 1 -22.06 -0.12 14.29
N ASP A 2 -22.14 -1.20 13.50
CA ASP A 2 -20.97 -1.99 13.13
C ASP A 2 -20.11 -1.13 12.19
N HIS A 3 -18.96 -0.68 12.69
CA HIS A 3 -17.92 -0.16 11.82
C HIS A 3 -17.33 -1.36 11.10
N GLU A 4 -17.76 -1.63 9.86
CA GLU A 4 -17.07 -2.56 8.97
C GLU A 4 -15.60 -2.11 8.85
N THR A 5 -14.69 -2.76 9.56
CA THR A 5 -13.25 -2.55 9.40
C THR A 5 -12.87 -3.12 8.04
N ARG A 6 -12.71 -2.24 7.05
CA ARG A 6 -12.29 -2.62 5.70
C ARG A 6 -10.78 -2.56 5.61
N ILE A 7 -10.16 -3.69 5.24
CA ILE A 7 -8.75 -3.74 4.91
C ILE A 7 -8.57 -3.16 3.52
N LEU A 8 -7.73 -2.12 3.39
CA LEU A 8 -7.40 -1.50 2.11
C LEU A 8 -5.94 -1.80 1.78
N VAL A 9 -5.70 -2.31 0.57
CA VAL A 9 -4.36 -2.58 0.05
C VAL A 9 -4.05 -1.59 -1.07
N GLN A 10 -3.13 -0.68 -0.85
CA GLN A 10 -2.68 0.28 -1.86
C GLN A 10 -1.36 -0.20 -2.45
N VAL A 11 -1.26 -0.19 -3.79
CA VAL A 11 -0.05 -0.58 -4.50
C VAL A 11 0.41 0.60 -5.37
N ASP A 12 1.66 1.04 -5.18
CA ASP A 12 2.32 2.04 -6.00
C ASP A 12 3.70 1.54 -6.43
N LYS A 13 3.84 1.17 -7.71
CA LYS A 13 5.03 0.50 -8.28
C LYS A 13 5.38 -0.79 -7.52
N THR A 14 6.31 -0.73 -6.57
CA THR A 14 6.75 -1.85 -5.73
C THR A 14 6.31 -1.70 -4.27
N ILE A 15 5.79 -0.53 -3.89
CA ILE A 15 5.37 -0.25 -2.52
C ILE A 15 3.94 -0.76 -2.33
N VAL A 16 3.75 -1.55 -1.28
CA VAL A 16 2.44 -2.02 -0.84
C VAL A 16 2.16 -1.47 0.55
N LYS A 17 1.06 -0.74 0.67
CA LYS A 17 0.54 -0.21 1.93
C LYS A 17 -0.76 -0.88 2.28
N ILE A 18 -0.86 -1.35 3.51
CA ILE A 18 -2.05 -2.04 4.02
C ILE A 18 -2.54 -1.28 5.23
N THR A 19 -3.81 -0.90 5.21
CA THR A 19 -4.47 -0.12 6.27
C THR A 19 -5.71 -0.84 6.76
N GLY A 20 -6.14 -0.53 7.99
CA GLY A 20 -7.25 -1.23 8.63
C GLY A 20 -6.82 -2.51 9.36
N LEU A 21 -5.53 -2.61 9.71
CA LEU A 21 -4.98 -3.68 10.56
C LEU A 21 -4.91 -3.18 12.00
N SER A 22 -4.86 -4.06 13.00
CA SER A 22 -4.42 -3.68 14.35
C SER A 22 -3.07 -4.32 14.64
N VAL A 23 -2.01 -3.52 14.62
CA VAL A 23 -0.63 -4.00 14.76
C VAL A 23 -0.10 -3.73 16.18
N ARG A 24 0.29 -4.79 16.88
CA ARG A 24 0.86 -4.73 18.25
C ARG A 24 1.95 -5.78 18.41
N GLY A 25 3.18 -5.34 18.66
CA GLY A 25 4.31 -6.26 18.91
C GLY A 25 4.73 -7.06 17.68
N LEU A 26 4.55 -6.51 16.48
CA LEU A 26 4.87 -7.16 15.21
C LEU A 26 6.36 -7.45 15.09
N ASN A 27 6.70 -8.71 14.84
CA ASN A 27 8.04 -9.10 14.43
C ASN A 27 8.18 -8.96 12.91
N THR A 28 8.80 -7.87 12.47
CA THR A 28 8.95 -7.55 11.04
C THR A 28 9.79 -8.58 10.29
N ARG A 29 10.82 -9.17 10.90
CA ARG A 29 11.65 -10.21 10.25
C ARG A 29 10.86 -11.48 9.98
N GLN A 30 10.07 -11.92 10.97
CA GLN A 30 9.21 -13.08 10.83
C GLN A 30 8.17 -12.86 9.72
N LEU A 31 7.57 -11.66 9.70
CA LEU A 31 6.63 -11.29 8.65
C LEU A 31 7.29 -11.29 7.26
N GLU A 32 8.48 -10.72 7.11
CA GLU A 32 9.26 -10.75 5.88
C GLU A 32 9.54 -12.20 5.41
N ASP A 33 9.90 -13.09 6.34
CA ASP A 33 10.14 -14.50 6.03
C ASP A 33 8.88 -15.24 5.58
N ILE A 34 7.75 -15.04 6.27
CA ILE A 34 6.45 -15.62 5.90
C ILE A 34 6.05 -15.16 4.50
N LEU A 35 6.14 -13.85 4.26
CA LEU A 35 5.80 -13.23 2.98
C LEU A 35 6.72 -13.71 1.86
N ARG A 36 8.02 -13.80 2.11
CA ARG A 36 9.01 -14.32 1.14
C ARG A 36 8.73 -15.77 0.78
N GLN A 37 8.36 -16.61 1.76
CA GLN A 37 8.06 -18.02 1.51
C GLN A 37 6.78 -18.20 0.68
N ARG A 38 5.77 -17.36 0.90
CA ARG A 38 4.46 -17.40 0.22
C ARG A 38 4.50 -16.81 -1.18
N LEU A 39 5.07 -15.61 -1.31
CA LEU A 39 5.09 -14.85 -2.57
C LEU A 39 6.31 -15.16 -3.44
N LYS A 40 7.26 -15.99 -2.94
CA LYS A 40 8.49 -16.39 -3.63
C LYS A 40 9.31 -15.21 -4.16
N THR A 41 9.14 -14.06 -3.53
CA THR A 41 9.85 -12.83 -3.88
C THR A 41 10.44 -12.17 -2.64
N LEU A 42 11.41 -11.28 -2.85
CA LEU A 42 12.01 -10.51 -1.77
C LEU A 42 11.03 -9.43 -1.34
N ILE A 43 10.78 -9.36 -0.04
CA ILE A 43 9.87 -8.39 0.58
C ILE A 43 10.59 -7.77 1.75
N ARG A 44 10.42 -6.46 1.91
CA ARG A 44 11.03 -5.69 2.98
C ARG A 44 10.00 -4.79 3.62
N VAL A 45 9.83 -4.87 4.94
CA VAL A 45 8.96 -3.95 5.67
C VAL A 45 9.68 -2.60 5.77
N ILE A 46 9.00 -1.54 5.31
CA ILE A 46 9.49 -0.17 5.32
C ILE A 46 8.97 0.57 6.55
N GLY A 47 7.72 0.34 6.93
CA GLY A 47 7.06 1.05 8.01
C GLY A 47 5.98 0.22 8.68
N VAL A 48 5.87 0.39 10.01
CA VAL A 48 4.81 -0.22 10.82
C VAL A 48 4.19 0.87 11.67
N LEU A 49 2.88 1.02 11.56
CA LEU A 49 2.05 1.89 12.38
C LEU A 49 1.02 1.03 13.11
N GLY A 50 0.39 1.58 14.15
CA GLY A 50 -0.58 0.84 14.95
C GLY A 50 -1.78 0.32 14.14
N ASP A 51 -2.07 0.94 12.99
CA ASP A 51 -3.21 0.65 12.13
C ASP A 51 -2.83 0.21 10.69
N SER A 52 -1.53 0.21 10.37
CA SER A 52 -1.07 0.06 9.00
C SER A 52 0.34 -0.48 8.86
N LEU A 53 0.63 -1.06 7.71
CA LEU A 53 1.87 -1.74 7.37
C LEU A 53 2.29 -1.33 5.96
N GLU A 54 3.55 -0.93 5.80
CA GLU A 54 4.13 -0.55 4.52
C GLU A 54 5.32 -1.45 4.19
N MET A 55 5.38 -1.97 2.97
CA MET A 55 6.43 -2.88 2.51
C MET A 55 6.82 -2.61 1.05
N ASP A 56 8.06 -2.97 0.72
CA ASP A 56 8.57 -3.05 -0.65
C ASP A 56 8.47 -4.50 -1.12
N VAL A 57 7.89 -4.72 -2.30
CA VAL A 57 7.75 -6.03 -2.94
C VAL A 57 8.51 -6.00 -4.25
N TYR A 58 9.66 -6.68 -4.29
CA TYR A 58 10.51 -6.70 -5.47
C TYR A 58 10.00 -7.72 -6.49
N GLY A 59 10.35 -7.55 -7.76
CA GLY A 59 10.17 -8.58 -8.81
C GLY A 59 8.73 -8.95 -9.17
N LEU A 60 7.73 -8.29 -8.57
CA LEU A 60 6.32 -8.42 -8.93
C LEU A 60 5.83 -7.09 -9.49
N ASP A 61 5.04 -7.16 -10.56
CA ASP A 61 4.31 -6.01 -11.07
C ASP A 61 3.01 -5.79 -10.28
N GLU A 62 2.41 -4.60 -10.43
CA GLU A 62 1.16 -4.23 -9.76
C GLU A 62 0.05 -5.27 -10.01
N ASP A 63 -0.03 -5.79 -11.24
CA ASP A 63 -1.04 -6.78 -11.64
C ASP A 63 -0.83 -8.15 -10.97
N ALA A 64 0.41 -8.58 -10.75
CA ALA A 64 0.74 -9.80 -10.04
C ALA A 64 0.44 -9.70 -8.54
N ILE A 65 0.72 -8.54 -7.94
CA ILE A 65 0.35 -8.28 -6.54
C ILE A 65 -1.16 -8.33 -6.39
N ARG A 66 -1.91 -7.70 -7.31
CA ARG A 66 -3.38 -7.72 -7.30
C ARG A 66 -3.96 -9.12 -7.51
N ARG A 67 -3.40 -9.93 -8.42
CA ARG A 67 -3.83 -11.33 -8.60
C ARG A 67 -3.63 -12.20 -7.35
N ASN A 68 -2.66 -11.83 -6.50
CA ASN A 68 -2.32 -12.57 -5.28
C ASN A 68 -2.69 -11.82 -3.99
N GLU A 69 -3.66 -10.89 -4.08
CA GLU A 69 -4.10 -10.07 -2.96
C GLU A 69 -4.56 -10.92 -1.76
N ALA A 70 -5.36 -11.96 -2.01
CA ALA A 70 -5.83 -12.85 -0.95
C ALA A 70 -4.67 -13.58 -0.26
N GLY A 71 -3.70 -14.08 -1.03
CA GLY A 71 -2.54 -14.78 -0.47
C GLY A 71 -1.60 -13.87 0.33
N LEU A 72 -1.47 -12.60 -0.09
CA LEU A 72 -0.74 -11.58 0.66
C LEU A 72 -1.41 -11.32 2.02
N ILE A 73 -2.73 -11.16 2.04
CA ILE A 73 -3.48 -10.84 3.25
C ILE A 73 -3.49 -12.02 4.23
N GLU A 74 -3.70 -13.23 3.74
CA GLU A 74 -3.59 -14.44 4.56
C GLU A 74 -2.20 -14.57 5.19
N ALA A 75 -1.14 -14.31 4.43
CA ALA A 75 0.22 -14.37 4.93
C ALA A 75 0.49 -13.34 6.04
N ILE A 76 -0.12 -12.16 5.93
CA ILE A 76 -0.02 -11.09 6.94
C ILE A 76 -0.84 -11.44 8.18
N ALA A 77 -2.03 -12.02 8.00
CA ALA A 77 -2.87 -12.49 9.10
C ALA A 77 -2.22 -13.60 9.93
N LEU A 78 -1.29 -14.35 9.33
CA LEU A 78 -0.49 -15.39 10.02
C LEU A 78 0.68 -14.82 10.81
N ALA A 79 0.99 -13.54 10.69
CA ALA A 79 2.11 -12.94 11.41
C ALA A 79 1.73 -12.60 12.85
N ASP A 80 2.62 -12.94 13.78
CA ASP A 80 2.42 -12.62 15.18
C ASP A 80 2.41 -11.11 15.40
N GLY A 81 1.39 -10.64 16.13
CA GLY A 81 1.20 -9.22 16.42
C GLY A 81 0.31 -8.46 15.43
N ILE A 82 -0.34 -9.15 14.48
CA ILE A 82 -1.40 -8.57 13.64
C ILE A 82 -2.75 -9.15 14.08
N SER A 83 -3.58 -8.32 14.71
CA SER A 83 -4.97 -8.65 15.01
C SER A 83 -5.83 -8.24 13.83
N VAL A 84 -6.26 -9.21 13.03
CA VAL A 84 -7.27 -9.01 12.00
C VAL A 84 -8.63 -9.15 12.69
N SER A 85 -9.00 -8.14 13.47
CA SER A 85 -10.33 -8.06 14.07
C SER A 85 -11.34 -7.88 12.94
N ASP A 86 -12.05 -8.98 12.66
CA ASP A 86 -13.11 -9.15 11.69
C ASP A 86 -12.64 -9.18 10.21
N LEU A 87 -12.47 -10.40 9.69
CA LEU A 87 -12.37 -10.73 8.26
C LEU A 87 -13.63 -10.24 7.52
N THR A 88 -13.72 -8.94 7.32
CA THR A 88 -14.80 -8.25 6.63
C THR A 88 -14.27 -7.81 5.27
N ARG A 89 -15.03 -8.17 4.23
CA ARG A 89 -14.71 -8.09 2.80
C ARG A 89 -13.61 -7.09 2.44
N LEU A 90 -12.51 -7.67 1.94
CA LEU A 90 -11.42 -7.09 1.18
C LEU A 90 -11.86 -5.85 0.39
N GLY A 91 -11.51 -4.68 0.91
CA GLY A 91 -11.80 -3.41 0.28
C GLY A 91 -10.72 -3.14 -0.75
N SER A 92 -10.97 -3.59 -1.98
CA SER A 92 -10.38 -3.14 -3.24
C SER A 92 -8.93 -2.62 -3.21
N VAL A 93 -8.05 -3.25 -3.99
CA VAL A 93 -6.76 -2.64 -4.33
C VAL A 93 -6.99 -1.34 -5.10
N GLU A 94 -6.63 -0.22 -4.48
CA GLU A 94 -6.66 1.11 -5.10
C GLU A 94 -5.26 1.54 -5.52
N ARG A 95 -5.13 2.01 -6.76
CA ARG A 95 -3.90 2.63 -7.24
C ARG A 95 -3.73 4.01 -6.60
N ALA A 96 -2.52 4.38 -6.22
CA ALA A 96 -2.21 5.79 -6.01
C ALA A 96 -2.60 6.59 -7.26
N ARG A 97 -3.22 7.77 -7.06
CA ARG A 97 -3.80 8.57 -8.15
C ARG A 97 -2.74 8.79 -9.23
N ARG A 98 -2.91 8.17 -10.40
CA ARG A 98 -1.99 8.34 -11.53
C ARG A 98 -2.15 9.76 -12.04
N VAL A 99 -1.19 10.62 -11.74
CA VAL A 99 -1.14 11.98 -12.29
C VAL A 99 -0.47 11.90 -13.65
N ASP A 100 -1.14 12.42 -14.67
CA ASP A 100 -0.55 12.53 -16.00
C ASP A 100 0.49 13.66 -16.00
N PHE A 101 1.75 13.30 -16.19
CA PHE A 101 2.84 14.29 -16.22
C PHE A 101 2.76 15.21 -17.45
N ASP A 102 2.06 14.80 -18.51
CA ASP A 102 1.84 15.62 -19.71
C ASP A 102 0.84 16.75 -19.45
N THR A 103 0.08 16.68 -18.35
CA THR A 103 -0.82 17.76 -17.91
C THR A 103 -0.14 18.82 -17.05
N ILE A 104 1.16 18.64 -16.73
CA ILE A 104 1.90 19.61 -15.94
C ILE A 104 2.21 20.83 -16.81
N PRO A 105 1.71 22.03 -16.48
CA PRO A 105 1.94 23.22 -17.29
C PRO A 105 3.45 23.50 -17.39
N PRO A 106 3.97 23.89 -18.57
CA PRO A 106 5.36 24.24 -18.74
C PRO A 106 5.71 25.47 -17.91
N HIS A 107 6.99 25.58 -17.52
CA HIS A 107 7.47 26.77 -16.84
C HIS A 107 7.54 27.94 -17.85
N SER A 108 6.98 29.09 -17.47
CA SER A 108 7.14 30.34 -18.20
C SER A 108 8.07 31.25 -17.40
N GLU A 109 9.11 31.80 -18.06
CA GLU A 109 10.06 32.73 -17.44
C GLU A 109 9.38 34.01 -16.93
N ALA A 110 8.18 34.32 -17.44
CA ALA A 110 7.38 35.48 -17.04
C ALA A 110 6.48 35.23 -15.82
N GLN A 111 6.47 34.02 -15.25
CA GLN A 111 5.62 33.65 -14.11
C GLN A 111 6.43 33.25 -12.90
N CYS A 112 5.96 33.64 -11.72
CA CYS A 112 6.49 33.13 -10.47
C CYS A 112 6.29 31.60 -10.41
N PRO A 113 7.26 30.80 -9.90
CA PRO A 113 7.12 29.35 -9.80
C PRO A 113 5.85 28.86 -9.09
N ALA A 114 5.30 29.67 -8.16
CA ALA A 114 4.04 29.38 -7.48
C ALA A 114 2.80 29.57 -8.38
N GLU A 115 2.83 30.54 -9.31
CA GLU A 115 1.71 30.85 -10.21
C GLU A 115 1.46 29.74 -11.23
N ARG A 116 2.50 28.97 -11.57
CA ARG A 116 2.42 27.77 -12.42
C ARG A 116 1.34 26.79 -11.95
N TRP A 117 1.14 26.67 -10.65
CA TRP A 117 0.21 25.71 -10.05
C TRP A 117 -1.21 26.25 -9.89
N MET A 118 -1.39 27.58 -9.91
CA MET A 118 -2.72 28.21 -9.77
C MET A 118 -3.61 28.07 -11.02
N ALA A 119 -3.03 27.67 -12.16
CA ALA A 119 -3.77 27.38 -13.37
C ALA A 119 -4.41 25.97 -13.37
N ILE A 120 -3.96 25.07 -12.50
CA ILE A 120 -4.42 23.68 -12.42
C ILE A 120 -5.60 23.60 -11.43
N GLY A 121 -6.79 23.99 -11.86
CA GLY A 121 -7.97 23.98 -10.99
C GLY A 121 -9.20 24.76 -11.47
N LYS A 122 -9.23 25.19 -12.73
CA LYS A 122 -10.43 25.72 -13.40
C LYS A 122 -10.96 24.71 -14.41
#